data_AF-A0A9E2BAU1-F1
#
_entry.id   AF-A0A9E2BAU1-F1
#
_cell.length_a   1.000
_cell.length_b   1.000
_cell.length_c   1.000
_cell.angle_alpha   90.00
_cell.angle_beta   90.00
_cell.angle_gamma   90.00
#
_symmetry.space_group_name_H-M   'P 1'
#
loop_
_entity.id
_entity.type
_entity.pdbx_description
1 polymer ?
#
loop_
_entity_poly.entity_id
_entity_poly.type
_entity_poly.pdbx_seq_one_letter_code
_entity_poly.pdbx_strand_id
1 'polypeptide(L)'
;AGSRYGPAAPLIDIGEVLDRNQPFAFIGKPCDVSALRNYAQQDERVDKLVKYWLTLVCGGYGTPQGTVAFYKRMGIDPDQVTGLRYRGRGCPGPTRVETGDKAQEFHYIDYWGEDETTWQLPFRCKICPDAIGEAADVAALDTWIGGSPTREGSVDDPGTNAIIARTAAGEALIAAAAADGALTLEYDIVPDTVSVYQPHQVNKKYAAWARHQGLKDAGRIVPQTKGLRIAELAQDLPDASNRFQRDGTRKRIEIGKATEPTPAPWKS
;
A
#
# COMPACT_ATOMS: atom_id res chain seq x y z
N ALA A 1 -0.61 17.40 -3.90
CA ALA A 1 -0.32 15.99 -3.57
C ALA A 1 -1.63 15.19 -3.56
N GLY A 2 -1.58 13.87 -3.75
CA GLY A 2 -2.75 13.00 -3.69
C GLY A 2 -2.41 11.54 -3.98
N SER A 3 -3.17 10.60 -3.40
CA SER A 3 -2.94 9.17 -3.58
C SER A 3 -3.17 8.73 -5.02
N ARG A 4 -2.22 7.97 -5.58
CA ARG A 4 -2.35 7.29 -6.87
C ARG A 4 -2.43 5.79 -6.62
N TYR A 5 -3.59 5.20 -6.87
CA TYR A 5 -3.83 3.78 -6.59
C TYR A 5 -3.51 2.87 -7.78
N GLY A 6 -2.47 3.22 -8.54
CA GLY A 6 -1.97 2.45 -9.68
C GLY A 6 -0.53 1.98 -9.46
N PRO A 7 0.05 1.28 -10.46
CA PRO A 7 1.47 0.96 -10.44
C PRO A 7 2.31 2.25 -10.38
N ALA A 8 3.35 2.21 -9.56
CA ALA A 8 4.35 3.27 -9.45
C ALA A 8 5.69 2.58 -9.21
N ALA A 9 6.73 3.05 -9.88
CA ALA A 9 8.08 2.49 -9.85
C ALA A 9 9.08 3.52 -9.30
N PRO A 10 8.99 3.91 -8.01
CA PRO A 10 9.84 4.96 -7.44
C PRO A 10 11.33 4.58 -7.38
N LEU A 11 11.68 3.32 -7.66
CA LEU A 11 13.04 2.80 -7.66
C LEU A 11 13.63 2.61 -9.06
N ILE A 12 12.91 2.96 -10.13
CA ILE A 12 13.37 2.70 -11.51
C ILE A 12 14.70 3.39 -11.82
N ASP A 13 14.90 4.61 -11.31
CA ASP A 13 16.10 5.42 -11.53
C ASP A 13 16.96 5.54 -10.25
N ILE A 14 16.85 4.60 -9.32
CA ILE A 14 17.53 4.72 -8.00
C ILE A 14 19.06 4.82 -8.15
N GLY A 15 19.65 4.15 -9.13
CA GLY A 15 21.09 4.25 -9.42
C GLY A 15 21.50 5.68 -9.77
N GLU A 16 20.77 6.32 -10.67
CA GLU A 16 21.01 7.72 -11.07
C GLU A 16 20.81 8.69 -9.90
N VAL A 17 19.85 8.42 -9.02
CA VAL A 17 19.63 9.22 -7.81
C VAL A 17 20.82 9.08 -6.86
N LEU A 18 21.36 7.88 -6.66
CA LEU A 18 22.55 7.63 -5.84
C LEU A 18 23.80 8.29 -6.45
N ASP A 19 23.94 8.31 -7.77
CA ASP A 19 25.06 8.93 -8.48
C ASP A 19 25.14 10.45 -8.27
N ARG A 20 24.02 11.11 -7.92
CA ARG A 20 24.02 12.53 -7.51
C ARG A 20 24.81 12.76 -6.23
N ASN A 21 25.06 11.73 -5.43
CA ASN A 21 25.80 11.77 -4.16
C ASN A 21 25.27 12.86 -3.20
N GLN A 22 23.94 13.04 -3.20
CA GLN A 22 23.23 13.99 -2.34
C GLN A 22 22.32 13.23 -1.37
N PRO A 23 22.27 13.63 -0.08
CA PRO A 23 21.31 13.07 0.86
C PRO A 23 19.87 13.31 0.42
N PHE A 24 18.99 12.33 0.61
CA PHE A 24 17.57 12.45 0.30
C PHE A 24 16.68 11.67 1.29
N ALA A 25 15.40 12.02 1.31
CA ALA A 25 14.36 11.20 1.93
C ALA A 25 13.71 10.33 0.85
N PHE A 26 13.49 9.06 1.17
CA PHE A 26 12.76 8.14 0.29
C PHE A 26 11.32 8.01 0.76
N ILE A 27 10.38 8.16 -0.18
CA ILE A 27 8.94 7.93 0.05
C ILE A 27 8.45 6.90 -0.94
N GLY A 28 7.93 5.78 -0.45
CA GLY A 28 7.45 4.69 -1.29
C GLY A 28 6.44 3.81 -0.58
N LYS A 29 5.89 2.81 -1.29
CA LYS A 29 5.07 1.77 -0.66
C LYS A 29 5.96 0.92 0.27
N PRO A 30 5.39 0.20 1.26
CA PRO A 30 6.16 -0.67 2.16
C PRO A 30 7.08 -1.65 1.42
N CYS A 31 6.61 -2.17 0.28
CA CYS A 31 7.42 -3.05 -0.56
C CYS A 31 8.58 -2.34 -1.27
N ASP A 32 8.45 -1.05 -1.59
CA ASP A 32 9.53 -0.25 -2.20
C ASP A 32 10.60 0.06 -1.13
N VAL A 33 10.17 0.43 0.09
CA VAL A 33 11.07 0.61 1.23
C VAL A 33 11.85 -0.68 1.51
N SER A 34 11.15 -1.82 1.58
CA SER A 34 11.79 -3.12 1.78
C SER A 34 12.78 -3.47 0.66
N ALA A 35 12.45 -3.17 -0.60
CA ALA A 35 13.34 -3.40 -1.73
C ALA A 35 14.61 -2.56 -1.63
N LEU A 36 14.48 -1.27 -1.30
CA LEU A 36 15.62 -0.38 -1.16
C LEU A 36 16.48 -0.71 0.08
N ARG A 37 15.87 -1.17 1.19
CA ARG A 37 16.60 -1.72 2.35
C ARG A 37 17.38 -2.99 2.01
N ASN A 38 16.82 -3.87 1.17
CA ASN A 38 17.55 -5.03 0.67
C ASN A 38 18.69 -4.63 -0.26
N TYR A 39 18.51 -3.58 -1.07
CA TYR A 39 19.56 -3.07 -1.95
C TYR A 39 20.70 -2.40 -1.17
N ALA A 40 20.40 -1.77 -0.02
CA ALA A 40 21.41 -1.20 0.87
C ALA A 40 22.44 -2.23 1.38
N GLN A 41 22.08 -3.51 1.41
CA GLN A 41 23.01 -4.60 1.75
C GLN A 41 24.07 -4.86 0.66
N GLN A 42 23.87 -4.30 -0.53
CA GLN A 42 24.74 -4.48 -1.70
C GLN A 42 25.41 -3.17 -2.13
N ASP A 43 24.79 -2.02 -1.84
CA ASP A 43 25.29 -0.69 -2.18
C ASP A 43 25.24 0.23 -0.96
N GLU A 44 26.40 0.49 -0.37
CA GLU A 44 26.56 1.33 0.83
C GLU A 44 26.09 2.78 0.64
N ARG A 45 25.98 3.25 -0.61
CA ARG A 45 25.49 4.60 -0.90
C ARG A 45 24.07 4.78 -0.42
N VAL A 46 23.27 3.71 -0.41
CA VAL A 46 21.87 3.77 0.06
C VAL A 46 21.82 4.16 1.53
N ASP A 47 22.53 3.45 2.41
CA ASP A 47 22.54 3.78 3.85
C ASP A 47 23.23 5.12 4.13
N LYS A 48 24.20 5.52 3.29
CA LYS A 48 24.86 6.82 3.39
C LYS A 48 23.92 7.99 3.03
N LEU A 49 23.16 7.85 1.94
CA LEU A 49 22.42 8.95 1.30
C LEU A 49 20.95 9.01 1.70
N VAL A 50 20.29 7.88 1.97
CA VAL A 50 18.88 7.88 2.41
C VAL A 50 18.80 8.25 3.88
N LYS A 51 18.39 9.49 4.18
CA LYS A 51 18.32 10.01 5.55
C LYS A 51 17.03 9.64 6.26
N TYR A 52 15.93 9.54 5.52
CA TYR A 52 14.62 9.20 6.07
C TYR A 52 13.89 8.25 5.14
N TRP A 53 13.29 7.22 5.72
CA TRP A 53 12.56 6.16 5.04
C TRP A 53 11.09 6.26 5.39
N LEU A 54 10.31 6.89 4.52
CA LEU A 54 8.91 7.21 4.79
C LEU A 54 8.00 6.32 3.96
N THR A 55 6.88 5.90 4.55
CA THR A 55 5.90 5.09 3.84
C THR A 55 4.48 5.38 4.30
N LEU A 56 3.54 4.84 3.51
CA LEU A 56 2.12 4.80 3.82
C LEU A 56 1.73 3.34 4.11
N VAL A 57 0.74 3.14 4.98
CA VAL A 57 0.11 1.82 5.14
C VAL A 57 -0.67 1.49 3.87
N CYS A 58 -0.43 0.31 3.30
CA CYS A 58 -0.79 -0.01 1.92
C CYS A 58 -1.72 -1.23 1.80
N GLY A 59 -2.98 -1.01 1.41
CA GLY A 59 -3.92 -2.07 1.00
C GLY A 59 -3.48 -2.84 -0.24
N GLY A 60 -2.76 -2.17 -1.12
CA GLY A 60 -2.41 -2.62 -2.46
C GLY A 60 -2.66 -1.49 -3.46
N TYR A 61 -2.58 -1.80 -4.74
CA TYR A 61 -2.96 -0.88 -5.81
C TYR A 61 -3.81 -1.61 -6.85
N GLY A 62 -4.67 -0.88 -7.55
CA GLY A 62 -5.46 -1.41 -8.65
C GLY A 62 -4.59 -1.64 -9.88
N THR A 63 -4.86 -2.72 -10.61
CA THR A 63 -4.27 -2.91 -11.94
C THR A 63 -4.79 -1.85 -12.91
N PRO A 64 -4.06 -1.52 -14.00
CA PRO A 64 -4.57 -0.65 -15.05
C PRO A 64 -5.95 -1.12 -15.59
N GLN A 65 -6.15 -2.44 -15.68
CA GLN A 65 -7.41 -3.05 -16.08
C GLN A 65 -8.53 -2.78 -15.06
N GLY A 66 -8.20 -2.74 -13.76
CA GLY A 66 -9.14 -2.35 -12.70
C GLY A 66 -9.63 -0.92 -12.86
N THR A 67 -8.73 0.01 -13.19
CA THR A 67 -9.10 1.41 -13.49
C THR A 67 -9.98 1.50 -14.75
N VAL A 68 -9.63 0.78 -15.83
CA VAL A 68 -10.46 0.72 -17.05
C VAL A 68 -11.84 0.12 -16.76
N ALA A 69 -11.93 -0.91 -15.91
CA ALA A 69 -13.19 -1.51 -15.51
C ALA A 69 -14.05 -0.54 -14.67
N PHE A 70 -13.43 0.30 -13.84
CA PHE A 70 -14.11 1.40 -13.15
C PHE A 70 -14.71 2.40 -14.15
N TYR A 71 -13.95 2.88 -15.13
CA TYR A 71 -14.47 3.79 -16.16
C TYR A 71 -15.69 3.21 -16.88
N LYS A 72 -15.58 1.96 -17.35
CA LYS A 72 -16.69 1.26 -18.02
C LYS A 72 -17.93 1.14 -17.12
N ARG A 73 -17.75 0.82 -15.84
CA ARG A 73 -18.84 0.73 -14.86
C ARG A 73 -19.54 2.08 -14.65
N MET A 74 -18.79 3.17 -14.71
CA MET A 74 -19.30 4.55 -14.57
C MET A 74 -19.80 5.15 -15.90
N GLY A 75 -19.79 4.39 -17.00
CA GLY A 75 -20.22 4.87 -18.32
C GLY A 75 -19.25 5.86 -18.97
N ILE A 76 -17.97 5.82 -18.59
CA ILE A 76 -16.91 6.68 -19.12
C ILE A 76 -16.11 5.90 -20.16
N ASP A 77 -15.92 6.50 -21.33
CA ASP A 77 -15.02 5.98 -22.36
C ASP A 77 -13.54 6.19 -21.94
N PRO A 78 -12.77 5.11 -21.69
CA PRO A 78 -11.36 5.21 -21.30
C PRO A 78 -10.50 6.04 -22.26
N ASP A 79 -10.83 6.04 -23.56
CA ASP A 79 -10.05 6.73 -24.59
C ASP A 79 -10.27 8.24 -24.56
N GLN A 80 -11.30 8.72 -23.86
CA GLN A 80 -11.60 10.15 -23.67
C GLN A 80 -11.05 10.71 -22.36
N VAL A 81 -10.48 9.87 -21.48
CA VAL A 81 -10.00 10.28 -20.16
C VAL A 81 -8.69 11.06 -20.28
N THR A 82 -8.71 12.30 -19.80
CA THR A 82 -7.54 13.20 -19.75
C THR A 82 -7.00 13.38 -18.34
N GLY A 83 -7.77 13.02 -17.31
CA GLY A 83 -7.36 13.13 -15.91
C GLY A 83 -8.10 12.19 -14.98
N LEU A 84 -7.38 11.68 -13.98
CA LEU A 84 -7.93 10.91 -12.87
C LEU A 84 -7.33 11.37 -11.55
N ARG A 85 -8.19 11.73 -10.61
CA ARG A 85 -7.85 11.97 -9.22
C ARG A 85 -8.63 11.00 -8.34
N TYR A 86 -7.94 10.04 -7.74
CA TYR A 86 -8.59 9.00 -6.95
C TYR A 86 -9.21 9.50 -5.63
N ARG A 87 -8.64 10.55 -5.05
CA ARG A 87 -9.11 11.21 -3.81
C ARG A 87 -8.55 12.62 -3.69
N GLY A 88 -9.04 13.41 -2.75
CA GLY A 88 -8.56 14.75 -2.39
C GLY A 88 -9.70 15.78 -2.34
N ARG A 89 -9.39 17.02 -1.90
CA ARG A 89 -10.39 18.07 -1.61
C ARG A 89 -11.42 17.60 -0.55
N GLY A 90 -10.91 17.04 0.54
CA GLY A 90 -11.66 16.37 1.61
C GLY A 90 -10.93 15.09 2.05
N CYS A 91 -11.47 14.39 3.05
CA CYS A 91 -10.98 13.08 3.47
C CYS A 91 -12.07 11.99 3.29
N PRO A 92 -11.87 11.00 2.40
CA PRO A 92 -10.93 11.01 1.29
C PRO A 92 -11.24 12.10 0.25
N GLY A 93 -12.44 12.69 0.25
CA GLY A 93 -12.95 13.52 -0.84
C GLY A 93 -13.27 12.70 -2.11
N PRO A 94 -13.83 13.33 -3.16
CA PRO A 94 -14.34 12.60 -4.31
C PRO A 94 -13.23 12.02 -5.20
N THR A 95 -13.54 10.88 -5.81
CA THR A 95 -12.87 10.41 -7.03
C THR A 95 -13.33 11.28 -8.19
N ARG A 96 -12.42 11.93 -8.91
CA ARG A 96 -12.73 12.79 -10.05
C ARG A 96 -12.13 12.25 -11.33
N VAL A 97 -12.95 12.11 -12.36
CA VAL A 97 -12.53 11.75 -13.72
C VAL A 97 -12.78 12.92 -14.65
N GLU A 98 -11.79 13.25 -15.46
CA GLU A 98 -11.85 14.33 -16.44
C GLU A 98 -11.80 13.72 -17.85
N THR A 99 -12.71 14.18 -18.70
CA THR A 99 -12.70 13.98 -20.14
C THR A 99 -12.57 15.34 -20.82
N GLY A 100 -12.37 15.37 -22.15
CA GLY A 100 -12.10 16.61 -22.88
C GLY A 100 -13.06 17.79 -22.58
N ASP A 101 -14.34 17.51 -22.36
CA ASP A 101 -15.38 18.53 -22.12
C ASP A 101 -16.04 18.45 -20.74
N LYS A 102 -15.77 17.42 -19.93
CA LYS A 102 -16.52 17.14 -18.69
C LYS A 102 -15.60 16.71 -17.56
N ALA A 103 -16.06 17.00 -16.34
CA ALA A 103 -15.51 16.41 -15.14
C ALA A 103 -16.65 15.79 -14.33
N GLN A 104 -16.47 14.53 -13.94
CA GLN A 104 -17.43 13.79 -13.14
C GLN A 104 -16.79 13.43 -11.80
N GLU A 105 -17.56 13.60 -10.72
CA GLU A 105 -17.14 13.22 -9.37
C GLU A 105 -17.97 12.04 -8.87
N PHE A 106 -17.30 11.11 -8.21
CA PHE A 106 -17.83 9.89 -7.63
C PHE A 106 -17.35 9.79 -6.19
N HIS A 107 -18.05 9.02 -5.36
CA HIS A 107 -17.53 8.72 -4.03
C HIS A 107 -16.27 7.87 -4.15
N TYR A 108 -15.37 8.01 -3.17
CA TYR A 108 -14.17 7.17 -3.07
C TYR A 108 -14.48 5.67 -3.16
N ILE A 109 -15.57 5.25 -2.50
CA ILE A 109 -16.00 3.87 -2.47
C ILE A 109 -16.55 3.38 -3.81
N ASP A 110 -16.96 4.26 -4.72
CA ASP A 110 -17.42 3.87 -6.06
C ASP A 110 -16.24 3.33 -6.90
N TYR A 111 -15.00 3.77 -6.60
CA TYR A 111 -13.77 3.26 -7.22
C TYR A 111 -13.38 1.88 -6.66
N TRP A 112 -13.27 1.79 -5.33
CA TRP A 112 -12.76 0.59 -4.64
C TRP A 112 -13.81 -0.50 -4.44
N GLY A 113 -15.08 -0.15 -4.30
CA GLY A 113 -16.13 -1.05 -3.82
C GLY A 113 -16.14 -1.17 -2.29
N GLU A 114 -17.26 -1.67 -1.76
CA GLU A 114 -17.47 -1.85 -0.32
C GLU A 114 -16.88 -3.16 0.22
N ASP A 115 -16.58 -4.10 -0.67
CA ASP A 115 -16.01 -5.41 -0.35
C ASP A 115 -14.58 -5.52 -0.90
N GLU A 116 -13.60 -5.59 0.00
CA GLU A 116 -12.17 -5.70 -0.35
C GLU A 116 -11.83 -6.95 -1.19
N THR A 117 -12.67 -8.00 -1.14
CA THR A 117 -12.44 -9.21 -1.94
C THR A 117 -12.65 -8.96 -3.44
N THR A 118 -13.36 -7.88 -3.79
CA THR A 118 -13.60 -7.44 -5.16
C THR A 118 -12.43 -6.63 -5.74
N TRP A 119 -11.47 -6.21 -4.89
CA TRP A 119 -10.34 -5.41 -5.32
C TRP A 119 -9.47 -6.17 -6.34
N GLN A 120 -9.29 -5.53 -7.50
CA GLN A 120 -8.43 -6.03 -8.56
C GLN A 120 -6.96 -5.71 -8.27
N LEU A 121 -6.42 -6.39 -7.26
CA LEU A 121 -5.03 -6.25 -6.83
C LEU A 121 -4.11 -7.23 -7.58
N PRO A 122 -2.87 -6.80 -7.88
CA PRO A 122 -1.77 -7.69 -8.25
C PRO A 122 -1.63 -8.86 -7.28
N PHE A 123 -1.24 -10.03 -7.79
CA PHE A 123 -1.03 -11.22 -6.96
C PHE A 123 0.05 -10.97 -5.90
N ARG A 124 1.09 -10.21 -6.25
CA ARG A 124 2.16 -9.79 -5.33
C ARG A 124 1.61 -9.00 -4.12
N CYS A 125 0.54 -8.23 -4.27
CA CYS A 125 -0.10 -7.54 -3.15
C CYS A 125 -0.82 -8.51 -2.20
N LYS A 126 -1.35 -9.63 -2.70
CA LYS A 126 -2.08 -10.64 -1.92
C LYS A 126 -1.16 -11.47 -1.03
N ILE A 127 0.09 -11.67 -1.44
CA ILE A 127 1.12 -12.38 -0.67
C ILE A 127 2.06 -11.43 0.08
N CYS A 128 1.80 -10.12 0.11
CA CYS A 128 2.70 -9.16 0.74
C CYS A 128 2.72 -9.35 2.27
N PRO A 129 3.89 -9.59 2.88
CA PRO A 129 4.02 -9.84 4.33
C PRO A 129 4.21 -8.56 5.16
N ASP A 130 4.43 -7.42 4.50
CA ASP A 130 4.57 -6.12 5.14
C ASP A 130 3.73 -5.09 4.39
N ALA A 131 2.57 -4.77 4.97
CA ALA A 131 1.67 -3.74 4.46
C ALA A 131 1.64 -2.50 5.34
N ILE A 132 2.22 -2.58 6.54
CA ILE A 132 2.23 -1.48 7.51
C ILE A 132 3.57 -0.74 7.54
N GLY A 133 4.57 -1.20 6.78
CA GLY A 133 5.83 -0.50 6.59
C GLY A 133 6.89 -0.81 7.64
N GLU A 134 6.98 -2.05 8.14
CA GLU A 134 7.93 -2.46 9.20
C GLU A 134 9.39 -2.10 8.92
N ALA A 135 9.78 -1.93 7.66
CA ALA A 135 11.13 -1.54 7.26
C ALA A 135 11.38 -0.02 7.15
N ALA A 136 10.37 0.82 7.40
CA ALA A 136 10.45 2.28 7.32
C ALA A 136 10.92 2.90 8.64
N ASP A 137 11.26 4.20 8.63
CA ASP A 137 11.42 5.02 9.84
C ASP A 137 10.06 5.53 10.33
N VAL A 138 9.20 5.93 9.38
CA VAL A 138 7.86 6.47 9.65
C VAL A 138 6.85 5.85 8.69
N ALA A 139 5.73 5.37 9.23
CA ALA A 139 4.57 4.93 8.45
C ALA A 139 3.34 5.77 8.80
N ALA A 140 2.69 6.36 7.80
CA ALA A 140 1.44 7.12 7.96
C ALA A 140 0.23 6.33 7.44
N LEU A 141 -0.95 6.55 8.02
CA LEU A 141 -2.18 5.85 7.67
C LEU A 141 -3.43 6.70 7.89
N ASP A 142 -4.48 6.42 7.13
CA ASP A 142 -5.83 6.90 7.44
C ASP A 142 -6.37 6.18 8.69
N THR A 143 -7.20 6.88 9.48
CA THR A 143 -7.76 6.42 10.77
C THR A 143 -9.23 5.98 10.66
N TRP A 144 -9.68 5.57 9.47
CA TRP A 144 -11.05 5.11 9.28
C TRP A 144 -11.33 3.84 10.08
N ILE A 145 -12.31 3.89 10.98
CA ILE A 145 -12.77 2.72 11.73
C ILE A 145 -13.21 1.63 10.74
N GLY A 146 -12.69 0.41 10.90
CA GLY A 146 -12.97 -0.70 9.97
C GLY A 146 -12.10 -0.69 8.71
N GLY A 147 -11.25 0.32 8.49
CA GLY A 147 -10.30 0.40 7.38
C GLY A 147 -10.88 0.87 6.04
N SER A 148 -12.11 1.38 6.05
CA SER A 148 -12.73 2.00 4.88
C SER A 148 -13.66 3.13 5.33
N PRO A 149 -13.74 4.25 4.60
CA PRO A 149 -14.72 5.28 4.91
C PRO A 149 -16.11 4.80 4.49
N THR A 150 -17.15 5.23 5.21
CA THR A 150 -18.54 5.04 4.75
C THR A 150 -18.95 6.17 3.81
N ARG A 151 -19.96 5.94 2.97
CA ARG A 151 -20.46 6.98 2.04
C ARG A 151 -20.91 8.23 2.81
N GLU A 152 -21.66 8.04 3.89
CA GLU A 152 -22.13 9.09 4.78
C GLU A 152 -20.97 9.74 5.56
N GLY A 153 -20.11 8.91 6.19
CA GLY A 153 -18.99 9.41 7.00
C GLY A 153 -17.97 10.19 6.18
N SER A 154 -17.83 9.91 4.89
CA SER A 154 -16.86 10.58 4.01
C SER A 154 -17.23 12.00 3.55
N VAL A 155 -18.46 12.45 3.77
CA VAL A 155 -18.94 13.75 3.24
C VAL A 155 -18.25 14.92 3.94
N ASP A 156 -18.19 14.87 5.27
CA ASP A 156 -17.67 15.94 6.12
C ASP A 156 -16.49 15.49 7.01
N ASP A 157 -15.85 14.36 6.67
CA ASP A 157 -14.69 13.86 7.42
C ASP A 157 -13.52 14.86 7.31
N PRO A 158 -13.10 15.49 8.43
CA PRO A 158 -12.01 16.46 8.44
C PRO A 158 -10.66 15.83 8.08
N GLY A 159 -10.56 14.50 8.19
CA GLY A 159 -9.36 13.71 7.93
C GLY A 159 -8.41 13.77 9.11
N THR A 160 -8.17 12.62 9.72
CA THR A 160 -7.05 12.42 10.64
C THR A 160 -6.16 11.31 10.12
N ASN A 161 -4.89 11.39 10.47
CA ASN A 161 -3.92 10.35 10.19
C ASN A 161 -3.28 9.88 11.49
N ALA A 162 -3.02 8.59 11.58
CA ALA A 162 -2.11 8.06 12.56
C ALA A 162 -0.71 7.96 11.93
N ILE A 163 0.31 8.06 12.77
CA ILE A 163 1.71 7.96 12.37
C ILE A 163 2.39 6.97 13.32
N ILE A 164 3.18 6.06 12.75
CA ILE A 164 3.98 5.08 13.50
C ILE A 164 5.44 5.45 13.30
N ALA A 165 6.12 5.84 14.38
CA ALA A 165 7.57 5.91 14.44
C ALA A 165 8.14 4.49 14.67
N ARG A 166 9.09 4.06 13.84
CA ARG A 166 9.70 2.73 13.91
C ARG A 166 11.17 2.77 14.33
N THR A 167 11.81 3.90 14.12
CA THR A 167 13.22 4.13 14.45
C THR A 167 13.34 5.45 15.22
N ALA A 168 14.44 5.59 15.96
CA ALA A 168 14.75 6.85 16.66
C ALA A 168 14.88 8.03 15.68
N ALA A 169 15.35 7.78 14.45
CA ALA A 169 15.39 8.79 13.39
C ALA A 169 13.99 9.23 12.95
N GLY A 170 13.04 8.29 12.84
CA GLY A 170 11.64 8.59 12.55
C GLY A 170 10.96 9.36 13.66
N GLU A 171 11.18 8.98 14.92
CA GLU A 171 10.67 9.68 16.10
C GLU A 171 11.21 11.12 16.16
N ALA A 172 12.51 11.30 15.99
CA ALA A 172 13.14 12.62 15.96
C ALA A 172 12.61 13.48 14.80
N LEU A 173 12.37 12.90 13.62
CA LEU A 173 11.79 13.61 12.48
C LEU A 173 10.36 14.09 12.79
N ILE A 174 9.52 13.24 13.39
CA ILE A 174 8.15 13.59 13.76
C ILE A 174 8.16 14.72 14.80
N ALA A 175 9.00 14.60 15.84
CA ALA A 175 9.13 15.62 16.86
C ALA A 175 9.61 16.97 16.29
N ALA A 176 10.59 16.94 15.38
CA ALA A 176 11.08 18.15 14.71
C ALA A 176 9.98 18.79 13.83
N ALA A 177 9.22 17.98 13.07
CA ALA A 177 8.12 18.47 12.25
C ALA A 177 6.97 19.06 13.09
N ALA A 178 6.70 18.51 14.27
CA ALA A 178 5.75 19.07 15.21
C ALA A 178 6.25 20.41 15.81
N ALA A 179 7.52 20.48 16.21
CA ALA A 179 8.14 21.70 16.74
C ALA A 179 8.19 22.84 15.71
N ASP A 180 8.33 22.51 14.42
CA ASP A 180 8.30 23.46 13.30
C ASP A 180 6.86 23.85 12.86
N GLY A 181 5.83 23.24 13.46
CA GLY A 181 4.42 23.49 13.11
C GLY A 181 3.97 22.85 11.80
N ALA A 182 4.79 21.98 11.19
CA ALA A 182 4.44 21.24 9.99
C ALA A 182 3.45 20.09 10.28
N LEU A 183 3.40 19.61 11.53
CA LEU A 183 2.45 18.61 12.02
C LEU A 183 1.82 19.09 13.33
N THR A 184 0.54 18.78 13.54
CA THR A 184 -0.11 18.88 14.84
C THR A 184 -0.29 17.47 15.39
N LEU A 185 0.34 17.18 16.52
CA LEU A 185 0.17 15.92 17.24
C LEU A 185 -0.91 16.13 18.31
N GLU A 186 -2.02 15.42 18.19
CA GLU A 186 -3.15 15.59 19.10
C GLU A 186 -3.00 14.73 20.36
N TYR A 187 -2.77 13.43 20.19
CA TYR A 187 -2.64 12.46 21.28
C TYR A 187 -1.94 11.19 20.81
N ASP A 188 -1.39 10.45 21.77
CA ASP A 188 -0.82 9.13 21.53
C ASP A 188 -1.91 8.06 21.41
N ILE A 189 -1.68 7.09 20.54
CA ILE A 189 -2.53 5.89 20.40
C ILE A 189 -1.70 4.62 20.59
N VAL A 190 -2.37 3.54 20.95
CA VAL A 190 -1.73 2.22 21.11
C VAL A 190 -1.89 1.38 19.83
N PRO A 191 -1.04 0.36 19.62
CA PRO A 191 -1.12 -0.52 18.45
C PRO A 191 -2.50 -1.16 18.23
N ASP A 192 -3.24 -1.46 19.29
CA ASP A 192 -4.58 -2.04 19.19
C ASP A 192 -5.59 -1.05 18.57
N THR A 193 -5.43 0.26 18.82
CA THR A 193 -6.23 1.29 18.15
C THR A 193 -6.00 1.27 16.64
N VAL A 194 -4.73 1.12 16.22
CA VAL A 194 -4.39 1.00 14.79
C VAL A 194 -5.00 -0.27 14.17
N SER A 195 -5.13 -1.34 14.94
CA SER A 195 -5.78 -2.59 14.48
C SER A 195 -7.26 -2.39 14.15
N VAL A 196 -7.95 -1.47 14.85
CA VAL A 196 -9.34 -1.07 14.55
C VAL A 196 -9.41 -0.21 13.28
N TYR A 197 -8.41 0.64 13.04
CA TYR A 197 -8.34 1.45 11.83
C TYR A 197 -7.91 0.67 10.59
N GLN A 198 -7.17 -0.42 10.74
CA GLN A 198 -6.59 -1.17 9.63
C GLN A 198 -6.79 -2.70 9.78
N PRO A 199 -8.00 -3.20 10.04
CA PRO A 199 -8.24 -4.61 10.37
C PRO A 199 -7.88 -5.54 9.20
N HIS A 200 -8.06 -5.08 7.97
CA HIS A 200 -7.65 -5.81 6.77
C HIS A 200 -6.13 -6.04 6.70
N GLN A 201 -5.33 -5.10 7.21
CA GLN A 201 -3.87 -5.26 7.29
C GLN A 201 -3.46 -6.25 8.36
N VAL A 202 -4.17 -6.26 9.49
CA VAL A 202 -4.02 -7.27 10.53
C VAL A 202 -4.28 -8.66 9.93
N ASN A 203 -5.46 -8.87 9.34
CA ASN A 203 -5.84 -10.13 8.70
C ASN A 203 -4.83 -10.58 7.63
N LYS A 204 -4.36 -9.64 6.81
CA LYS A 204 -3.35 -9.89 5.77
C LYS A 204 -2.02 -10.34 6.37
N LYS A 205 -1.58 -9.74 7.47
CA LYS A 205 -0.35 -10.08 8.16
C LYS A 205 -0.40 -11.51 8.72
N TYR A 206 -1.48 -11.85 9.43
CA TYR A 206 -1.71 -13.19 9.96
C TYR A 206 -1.78 -14.26 8.85
N ALA A 207 -2.40 -13.94 7.71
CA ALA A 207 -2.51 -14.86 6.58
C ALA A 207 -1.21 -15.05 5.77
N ALA A 208 -0.19 -14.21 5.96
CA ALA A 208 0.97 -14.13 5.06
C ALA A 208 1.74 -15.45 4.97
N TRP A 209 2.03 -16.09 6.11
CA TRP A 209 2.75 -17.37 6.13
C TRP A 209 1.99 -18.48 5.42
N ALA A 210 0.70 -18.65 5.71
CA ALA A 210 -0.12 -19.68 5.05
C ALA A 210 -0.15 -19.47 3.52
N ARG A 211 -0.22 -18.21 3.07
CA ARG A 211 -0.14 -17.87 1.65
C ARG A 211 1.24 -18.22 1.06
N HIS A 212 2.34 -17.99 1.79
CA HIS A 212 3.68 -18.41 1.38
C HIS A 212 3.84 -19.93 1.29
N GLN A 213 3.23 -20.70 2.19
CA GLN A 213 3.20 -22.16 2.08
C GLN A 213 2.42 -22.63 0.85
N GLY A 214 1.34 -21.93 0.48
CA GLY A 214 0.61 -22.21 -0.75
C GLY A 214 1.45 -21.98 -2.01
N LEU A 215 2.34 -20.98 -2.02
CA LEU A 215 3.33 -20.80 -3.09
C LEU A 215 4.31 -21.98 -3.14
N LYS A 216 4.81 -22.39 -1.98
CA LYS A 216 5.78 -23.49 -1.83
C LYS A 216 5.23 -24.79 -2.39
N ASP A 217 4.00 -25.15 -2.01
CA ASP A 217 3.35 -26.39 -2.46
C ASP A 217 3.12 -26.43 -3.98
N ALA A 218 2.89 -25.26 -4.57
CA ALA A 218 2.71 -25.11 -6.01
C ALA A 218 4.05 -24.96 -6.77
N GLY A 219 5.20 -25.19 -6.11
CA GLY A 219 6.51 -25.12 -6.73
C GLY A 219 6.91 -23.71 -7.21
N ARG A 220 6.33 -22.65 -6.63
CA ARG A 220 6.63 -21.26 -6.98
C ARG A 220 7.74 -20.69 -6.09
N ILE A 221 8.33 -19.58 -6.55
CA ILE A 221 9.27 -18.79 -5.76
C ILE A 221 8.54 -18.24 -4.52
N VAL A 222 9.12 -18.47 -3.35
CA VAL A 222 8.58 -18.02 -2.06
C VAL A 222 9.43 -16.87 -1.53
N PRO A 223 8.84 -15.72 -1.18
CA PRO A 223 9.58 -14.65 -0.53
C PRO A 223 10.21 -15.13 0.78
N GLN A 224 11.51 -14.88 0.94
CA GLN A 224 12.15 -15.03 2.24
C GLN A 224 11.92 -13.76 3.04
N THR A 225 11.47 -13.91 4.29
CA THR A 225 11.20 -12.80 5.19
C THR A 225 11.97 -12.99 6.48
N LYS A 226 12.49 -11.90 7.05
CA LYS A 226 13.20 -11.89 8.33
C LYS A 226 12.58 -10.83 9.23
N GLY A 227 12.39 -11.15 10.51
CA GLY A 227 11.84 -10.20 11.49
C GLY A 227 10.35 -9.88 11.36
N LEU A 228 9.68 -10.35 10.31
CA LEU A 228 8.26 -10.10 10.06
C LEU A 228 7.31 -11.01 10.84
N ARG A 229 7.85 -11.98 11.60
CA ARG A 229 7.13 -12.87 12.52
C ARG A 229 5.93 -13.61 11.93
N ILE A 230 5.93 -13.86 10.61
CA ILE A 230 4.75 -14.37 9.91
C ILE A 230 4.42 -15.82 10.33
N ALA A 231 5.43 -16.60 10.72
CA ALA A 231 5.23 -17.99 11.14
C ALA A 231 4.66 -18.07 12.55
N GLU A 232 5.14 -17.22 13.46
CA GLU A 232 4.63 -17.07 14.82
C GLU A 232 3.18 -16.59 14.79
N LEU A 233 2.89 -15.52 14.04
CA LEU A 233 1.53 -14.99 13.91
C LEU A 233 0.56 -16.04 13.33
N ALA A 234 1.00 -16.89 12.40
CA ALA A 234 0.14 -17.94 11.88
C ALA A 234 -0.29 -18.97 12.95
N GLN A 235 0.45 -19.13 14.05
CA GLN A 235 0.08 -20.03 15.15
C GLN A 235 -1.12 -19.51 15.96
N ASP A 236 -1.37 -18.20 15.90
CA ASP A 236 -2.52 -17.58 16.57
C ASP A 236 -3.83 -17.77 15.77
N LEU A 237 -3.73 -18.19 14.51
CA LEU A 237 -4.90 -18.51 13.67
C LEU A 237 -5.33 -19.97 13.85
N PRO A 238 -6.65 -20.25 13.83
CA PRO A 238 -7.13 -21.62 13.72
C PRO A 238 -6.55 -22.33 12.49
N ASP A 239 -6.20 -23.62 12.62
CA ASP A 239 -5.66 -24.41 11.51
C ASP A 239 -6.52 -24.37 10.25
N ALA A 240 -7.85 -24.34 10.42
CA ALA A 240 -8.79 -24.22 9.31
C ALA A 240 -8.60 -22.92 8.52
N SER A 241 -8.33 -21.80 9.22
CA SER A 241 -8.03 -20.50 8.60
C SER A 241 -6.72 -20.54 7.83
N ASN A 242 -5.67 -21.15 8.39
CA ASN A 242 -4.40 -21.34 7.71
C ASN A 242 -4.55 -22.20 6.45
N ARG A 243 -5.27 -23.33 6.52
CA ARG A 243 -5.55 -24.19 5.36
C ARG A 243 -6.31 -23.42 4.28
N PHE A 244 -7.35 -22.66 4.67
CA PHE A 244 -8.13 -21.85 3.73
C PHE A 244 -7.26 -20.84 2.96
N GLN A 245 -6.36 -20.12 3.64
CA GLN A 245 -5.46 -19.16 3.00
C GLN A 245 -4.44 -19.86 2.08
N ARG A 246 -3.88 -21.00 2.51
CA ARG A 246 -2.93 -21.81 1.75
C ARG A 246 -3.55 -22.36 0.46
N ASP A 247 -4.71 -22.99 0.56
CA ASP A 247 -5.44 -23.55 -0.58
C ASP A 247 -5.97 -22.45 -1.50
N GLY A 248 -6.40 -21.32 -0.95
CA GLY A 248 -6.77 -20.15 -1.73
C GLY A 248 -5.62 -19.61 -2.59
N THR A 249 -4.37 -19.67 -2.11
CA THR A 249 -3.20 -19.33 -2.91
C THR A 249 -2.95 -20.34 -4.02
N ARG A 250 -2.99 -21.65 -3.71
CA ARG A 250 -2.83 -22.72 -4.71
C ARG A 250 -3.85 -22.62 -5.83
N LYS A 251 -5.13 -22.45 -5.49
CA LYS A 251 -6.21 -22.26 -6.45
C LYS A 251 -5.97 -21.07 -7.38
N ARG A 252 -5.47 -19.93 -6.85
CA ARG A 252 -5.14 -18.75 -7.68
C ARG A 252 -4.02 -19.03 -8.67
N ILE A 253 -3.04 -19.86 -8.30
CA ILE A 253 -1.95 -20.29 -9.19
C ILE A 253 -2.49 -21.18 -10.29
N GLU A 254 -3.28 -22.20 -9.92
CA GLU A 254 -3.88 -23.16 -10.86
C GLU A 254 -4.73 -22.48 -11.95
N ILE A 255 -5.52 -21.46 -11.57
CA ILE A 255 -6.36 -20.71 -12.52
C ILE A 255 -5.63 -19.56 -13.23
N GLY A 256 -4.30 -19.48 -13.11
CA GLY A 256 -3.48 -18.46 -13.79
C GLY A 256 -3.56 -17.04 -13.22
N LYS A 257 -4.21 -16.83 -12.07
CA LYS A 257 -4.33 -15.52 -11.40
C LYS A 257 -3.13 -15.15 -10.51
N ALA A 258 -2.06 -15.94 -10.56
CA ALA A 258 -0.81 -15.69 -9.84
C ALA A 258 0.35 -15.25 -10.74
N THR A 259 0.07 -15.01 -12.03
CA THR A 259 1.05 -14.58 -13.01
C THR A 259 0.56 -13.27 -13.61
N GLU A 260 1.46 -12.31 -13.71
CA GLU A 260 1.22 -11.02 -14.37
C GLU A 260 2.11 -10.94 -15.61
N PRO A 261 1.66 -10.30 -16.69
CA PRO A 261 2.52 -10.05 -17.84
C PRO A 261 3.67 -9.16 -17.40
N THR A 262 4.86 -9.40 -17.95
CA THR A 262 6.01 -8.50 -17.78
C THR A 262 5.58 -7.10 -18.22
N PRO A 263 5.73 -6.07 -17.37
CA PRO A 263 5.41 -4.70 -17.76
C PRO A 263 6.17 -4.32 -19.02
N ALA A 264 5.44 -3.86 -20.06
CA ALA A 264 6.08 -3.23 -21.20
C ALA A 264 6.53 -1.83 -20.80
N PRO A 265 7.70 -1.36 -21.26
CA PRO A 265 8.06 0.05 -21.12
C PRO A 265 6.93 0.91 -21.68
N TRP A 266 6.55 1.96 -20.94
CA TRP A 266 5.59 2.93 -21.45
C TRP A 266 6.16 3.55 -22.72
N LYS A 267 5.52 3.32 -23.87
CA LYS A 267 5.87 4.00 -25.10
C LYS A 267 5.33 5.42 -24.99
N SER A 268 6.24 6.39 -24.79
CA SER A 268 5.97 7.82 -24.87
C SER A 268 5.40 8.21 -26.22
#